data_AF-A0A7L2JGD5-F1
#
_entry.id   AF-A0A7L2JGD5-F1
#
_cell.length_a   1.000
_cell.length_b   1.000
_cell.length_c   1.000
_cell.angle_alpha   90.00
_cell.angle_beta   90.00
_cell.angle_gamma   90.00
#
_symmetry.space_group_name_H-M   'P 1'
#
loop_
_entity.id
_entity.type
_entity.pdbx_description
1 polymer ?
#
loop_
_entity_poly.entity_id
_entity_poly.type
_entity_poly.pdbx_seq_one_letter_code
_entity_poly.pdbx_strand_id
1 'polypeptide(L)' 'SDDIIAGNVSKYIVLPAGYCGQPKKGHLIFDACFESGNLGRVDHITEFEYDLFIRPDTCNPRFRVWFNFTVENVKESQ' A
#
# COMPACT_ATOMS: atom_id res chain seq x y z
N SER A 1 14.42 -16.90 -5.46
CA SER A 1 13.07 -16.97 -4.89
C SER A 1 12.25 -16.02 -5.70
N ASP A 2 11.35 -16.53 -6.52
CA ASP A 2 10.57 -15.74 -7.46
C ASP A 2 9.84 -14.63 -6.71
N ASP A 3 10.32 -13.39 -6.89
CA ASP A 3 9.57 -12.19 -6.55
C ASP A 3 8.32 -12.23 -7.40
N ILE A 4 7.28 -12.91 -6.90
CA ILE A 4 5.92 -12.83 -7.43
C ILE A 4 5.69 -11.34 -7.60
N ILE A 5 5.55 -10.89 -8.84
CA ILE A 5 5.13 -9.53 -9.14
C ILE A 5 3.70 -9.46 -8.64
N ALA A 6 3.54 -9.23 -7.33
CA ALA A 6 2.27 -8.92 -6.74
C ALA A 6 1.72 -7.72 -7.54
N GLY A 7 0.45 -7.81 -7.93
CA GLY A 7 -0.23 -6.75 -8.63
C GLY A 7 -0.21 -5.44 -7.82
N ASN A 8 -0.87 -4.42 -8.34
CA ASN A 8 -1.16 -3.27 -7.49
C ASN A 8 -2.01 -3.71 -6.29
N VAL A 9 -1.80 -3.06 -5.14
CA VAL A 9 -2.72 -3.16 -4.01
C VAL A 9 -4.11 -2.69 -4.46
N SER A 10 -5.15 -3.39 -4.01
CA SER A 10 -6.54 -3.11 -4.39
C SER A 10 -7.39 -3.02 -3.13
N LYS A 11 -7.81 -1.81 -2.75
CA LYS A 11 -8.58 -1.52 -1.52
C LYS A 11 -8.03 -2.28 -0.29
N TYR A 12 -6.71 -2.29 -0.13
CA TYR A 12 -6.01 -3.03 0.90
C TYR A 12 -6.06 -2.26 2.24
N ILE A 13 -6.73 -2.84 3.22
CA ILE A 13 -6.79 -2.31 4.59
C ILE A 13 -5.55 -2.77 5.34
N VAL A 14 -4.75 -1.82 5.82
CA VAL A 14 -3.55 -2.13 6.60
C VAL A 14 -3.91 -2.15 8.08
N LEU A 15 -3.69 -3.28 8.73
CA LEU A 15 -3.95 -3.47 10.16
C LEU A 15 -2.63 -3.61 10.91
N PRO A 16 -2.50 -3.05 12.12
CA PRO A 16 -1.33 -3.28 12.98
C PRO A 16 -1.11 -4.78 13.23
N ALA A 17 0.15 -5.19 13.34
CA ALA A 17 0.49 -6.58 13.64
C ALA A 17 -0.17 -7.03 14.95
N GLY A 18 -0.84 -8.19 14.93
CA GLY A 18 -1.56 -8.72 16.10
C GLY A 18 -2.89 -8.03 16.40
N TYR A 19 -3.36 -7.10 15.57
CA TYR A 19 -4.69 -6.53 15.73
C TYR A 19 -5.78 -7.57 15.48
N CYS A 20 -6.65 -7.77 16.48
CA CYS A 20 -7.84 -8.62 16.38
C CYS A 20 -9.08 -7.74 16.55
N GLY A 21 -9.85 -7.54 15.49
CA GLY A 21 -11.06 -6.72 15.52
C GLY A 21 -11.50 -6.26 14.14
N GLN A 22 -12.61 -5.53 14.10
CA GLN A 22 -13.08 -4.88 12.87
C GLN A 22 -12.22 -3.64 12.56
N PRO A 23 -11.95 -3.33 11.28
CA PRO A 23 -11.29 -2.08 10.91
C PRO A 23 -11.99 -0.85 11.50
N LYS A 24 -11.22 0.12 12.00
CA LYS A 24 -11.72 1.38 12.56
C LYS A 24 -11.17 2.58 11.77
N LYS A 25 -11.71 3.77 12.01
CA LYS A 25 -11.21 5.02 11.42
C LYS A 25 -9.73 5.21 11.76
N GLY A 26 -8.91 5.53 10.76
CA GLY A 26 -7.44 5.59 10.88
C GLY A 26 -6.71 4.30 10.47
N HIS A 27 -7.41 3.17 10.31
CA HIS A 27 -6.82 2.00 9.62
C HIS A 27 -6.86 2.27 8.12
N LEU A 28 -5.76 2.82 7.61
CA LEU A 28 -5.69 3.34 6.24
C LEU A 28 -5.95 2.25 5.20
N ILE A 29 -6.64 2.65 4.14
CA ILE A 29 -6.96 1.79 3.01
C ILE A 29 -6.19 2.30 1.80
N PHE A 30 -5.27 1.48 1.30
CA PHE A 30 -4.44 1.81 0.13
C PHE A 30 -5.00 1.16 -1.13
N ASP A 31 -5.05 1.93 -2.20
CA ASP A 31 -5.49 1.43 -3.50
C ASP A 31 -4.60 1.97 -4.62
N ALA A 32 -4.24 1.10 -5.54
CA ALA A 32 -3.51 1.41 -6.77
C ALA A 32 -4.07 0.61 -7.96
N CYS A 33 -5.22 -0.05 -7.80
CA CYS A 33 -5.85 -0.86 -8.84
C CYS A 33 -6.68 0.00 -9.81
N PHE A 34 -6.05 1.03 -10.38
CA PHE A 34 -6.63 1.96 -11.33
C PHE A 34 -5.60 2.38 -12.38
N GLU A 35 -6.02 3.15 -13.38
CA GLU A 35 -5.15 3.64 -14.45
C GLU A 35 -3.94 4.41 -13.89
N SER A 36 -2.73 4.06 -14.33
CA SER A 36 -1.45 4.59 -13.82
C SER A 36 -1.11 4.28 -12.37
N GLY A 37 -1.91 3.52 -11.63
CA GLY A 37 -1.59 3.15 -10.25
C GLY A 37 -0.30 2.32 -10.15
N ASN A 38 0.50 2.59 -9.13
CA ASN A 38 1.75 1.87 -8.89
C ASN A 38 2.09 1.79 -7.39
N LEU A 39 1.62 0.74 -6.73
CA LEU A 39 1.99 0.39 -5.36
C LEU A 39 1.77 -1.11 -5.16
N GLY A 40 2.83 -1.86 -4.86
CA GLY A 40 2.78 -3.33 -4.80
C GLY A 40 2.55 -3.89 -3.41
N ARG A 41 3.01 -3.20 -2.37
CA ARG A 41 2.87 -3.65 -0.98
C ARG A 41 2.94 -2.46 -0.01
N VAL A 42 2.24 -2.62 1.10
CA VAL A 42 2.23 -1.67 2.22
C VAL A 42 2.40 -2.47 3.51
N ASP A 43 3.41 -2.12 4.29
CA ASP A 43 3.63 -2.69 5.61
C ASP A 43 3.37 -1.60 6.68
N HIS A 44 2.57 -1.91 7.71
CA HIS A 44 2.40 -1.01 8.85
C HIS A 44 3.56 -1.18 9.82
N ILE A 45 4.24 -0.07 10.14
CA ILE A 45 5.42 -0.07 11.03
C ILE A 45 5.00 0.42 12.42
N THR A 46 4.43 1.62 12.50
CA THR A 46 3.91 2.21 13.74
C THR A 46 2.58 2.92 13.47
N GLU A 47 1.95 3.50 14.51
CA GLU A 47 0.67 4.21 14.38
C GLU A 47 0.67 5.28 13.27
N PHE A 48 1.83 5.88 12.99
CA PHE A 48 1.99 6.98 12.03
C PHE A 48 3.00 6.68 10.93
N GLU A 49 3.42 5.42 10.77
CA GLU A 49 4.50 5.05 9.85
C GLU A 49 4.16 3.79 9.06
N TYR A 50 4.38 3.88 7.75
CA TYR A 50 4.15 2.81 6.79
C TYR A 50 5.34 2.70 5.83
N ASP A 51 5.77 1.47 5.58
CA ASP A 51 6.70 1.19 4.50
C ASP A 51 5.92 0.91 3.21
N LEU A 52 6.25 1.64 2.15
CA LEU A 52 5.62 1.52 0.83
C LEU A 52 6.60 0.90 -0.17
N PHE A 53 6.15 -0.13 -0.88
CA PHE A 53 6.96 -0.82 -1.89
C PHE A 53 6.39 -0.59 -3.28
N ILE A 54 7.01 0.32 -4.01
CA ILE A 54 6.66 0.65 -5.39
C ILE A 54 7.08 -0.48 -6.32
N ARG A 55 6.21 -0.85 -7.28
CA ARG A 55 6.53 -1.90 -8.24
C ARG A 55 7.58 -1.40 -9.24
N PRO A 56 8.45 -2.29 -9.75
CA PRO A 56 9.35 -1.91 -10.82
C PRO A 56 8.59 -1.59 -12.11
N ASP A 57 9.22 -0.83 -13.00
CA ASP A 57 8.67 -0.61 -14.35
C ASP A 57 8.54 -1.94 -15.10
N THR A 58 7.42 -2.14 -15.80
CA THR A 58 7.09 -3.37 -16.54
C THR A 58 8.19 -3.79 -17.51
N CYS A 59 8.83 -2.81 -18.17
CA CYS A 59 9.86 -3.04 -19.18
C CYS A 59 11.29 -2.76 -18.69
N ASN A 60 11.48 -2.34 -17.43
CA ASN A 60 12.80 -2.09 -16.86
C ASN A 60 12.82 -2.31 -15.34
N PRO A 61 13.14 -3.54 -14.87
CA PRO A 61 12.96 -3.89 -13.47
C PRO A 61 13.90 -3.16 -12.50
N ARG A 62 14.89 -2.42 -13.02
CA ARG A 62 15.87 -1.67 -12.24
C ARG A 62 15.30 -0.35 -11.71
N PHE A 63 14.35 0.27 -12.41
CA PHE A 63 13.81 1.58 -12.03
C PHE A 63 12.48 1.44 -11.27
N ARG A 64 12.35 2.29 -10.24
CA ARG A 64 11.18 2.42 -9.36
C ARG A 64 10.96 3.90 -9.07
N VAL A 65 10.55 4.65 -10.09
CA VAL A 65 10.49 6.12 -10.02
C VAL A 65 9.05 6.65 -9.95
N TRP A 66 8.10 5.94 -10.57
CA TRP A 66 6.71 6.36 -10.64
C TRP A 66 5.91 5.83 -9.45
N PHE A 67 5.13 6.69 -8.79
CA PHE A 67 4.21 6.30 -7.73
C PHE A 67 2.87 6.97 -7.96
N ASN A 68 1.78 6.20 -7.84
CA ASN A 68 0.43 6.74 -7.83
C ASN A 68 -0.48 5.76 -7.07
N PHE A 69 -1.16 6.24 -6.05
CA PHE A 69 -2.05 5.46 -5.20
C PHE A 69 -3.00 6.40 -4.46
N THR A 70 -4.10 5.87 -3.96
CA THR A 70 -5.05 6.60 -3.11
C THR A 70 -5.03 6.02 -1.70
N VAL A 71 -5.38 6.87 -0.74
CA VAL A 71 -5.51 6.51 0.67
C VAL A 71 -6.88 6.96 1.16
N GLU A 72 -7.63 6.03 1.75
CA GLU A 72 -8.95 6.28 2.34
C GLU A 72 -8.97 5.93 3.84
N ASN A 73 -10.09 6.21 4.50
CA ASN A 73 -10.32 5.95 5.92
C ASN A 73 -9.36 6.71 6.88
N VAL A 74 -8.91 7.89 6.45
CA VAL A 74 -8.06 8.80 7.25
C VAL A 74 -8.81 9.29 8.49
N LYS A 75 -8.10 9.42 9.62
CA LYS A 75 -8.62 10.06 10.84
C LYS A 75 -8.39 11.57 10.76
N GLU A 76 -9.31 12.35 11.31
CA GLU A 76 -9.12 13.80 11.43
C GLU A 76 -7.88 14.11 12.28
N SER A 77 -7.02 15.01 11.80
CA SER A 77 -5.75 15.39 12.43
C SER A 77 -4.67 14.30 12.50
N GLN A 78 -4.67 13.35 11.55
CA GLN A 78 -3.46 12.56 11.22
C GLN A 78 -2.50 13.35 10.32
#